data_AF-A0A496ZT39-F1
#
_entry.id   AF-A0A496ZT39-F1
#
_cell.length_a   1.000
_cell.length_b   1.000
_cell.length_c   1.000
_cell.angle_alpha   90.00
_cell.angle_beta   90.00
_cell.angle_gamma   90.00
#
_symmetry.space_group_name_H-M   'P 1'
#
loop_
_entity.id
_entity.type
_entity.pdbx_description
1 polymer ?
#
loop_
_entity_poly.entity_id
_entity_poly.type
_entity_poly.pdbx_seq_one_letter_code
_entity_poly.pdbx_strand_id
1 'polypeptide(L)'
;MFRDGWFGAHYVQRYCALYGNYLQSFSAEGKMEFEFSIIDTVKVDELKYLQSESFPFTKGKIPPEPFLSGIAEPLIAIGVAAAVVILFFSVRSK
;
A
#
# COMPACT_ATOMS: atom_id res chain seq x y z
N MET A 1 -5.26 -0.55 -1.44
CA MET A 1 -4.58 0.60 -0.79
C MET A 1 -4.91 0.53 0.68
N PHE A 2 -4.01 0.93 1.57
CA PHE A 2 -4.29 1.05 3.00
C PHE A 2 -3.60 2.30 3.56
N ARG A 3 -4.10 2.81 4.69
CA ARG A 3 -3.56 3.98 5.39
C ARG A 3 -2.91 3.51 6.69
N ASP A 4 -1.76 4.08 7.01
CA ASP A 4 -1.07 3.83 8.27
C ASP A 4 -1.62 4.78 9.35
N GLY A 5 -2.51 4.30 10.22
CA GLY A 5 -3.12 5.09 11.30
C GLY A 5 -3.97 6.31 10.86
N TRP A 6 -4.15 7.28 11.77
CA TRP A 6 -5.05 8.44 11.59
C TRP A 6 -4.54 9.50 10.60
N PHE A 7 -3.23 9.72 10.59
CA PHE A 7 -2.55 10.77 9.81
C PHE A 7 -1.33 10.24 9.06
N GLY A 8 -1.14 8.93 9.01
CA GLY A 8 0.02 8.36 8.33
C GLY A 8 -0.18 8.18 6.84
N ALA A 9 0.88 7.71 6.20
CA ALA A 9 0.97 7.64 4.75
C ALA A 9 0.03 6.58 4.18
N HIS A 10 -0.35 6.79 2.92
CA HIS A 10 -1.06 5.81 2.13
C HIS A 10 -0.07 4.87 1.44
N TYR A 11 -0.38 3.58 1.48
CA TYR A 11 0.44 2.53 0.88
C TYR A 11 -0.37 1.73 -0.13
N VAL A 12 0.31 1.31 -1.19
CA VAL A 12 -0.23 0.46 -2.25
C VAL A 12 0.74 -0.67 -2.55
N GLN A 13 0.18 -1.86 -2.73
CA GLN A 13 0.95 -3.01 -3.18
C GLN A 13 1.17 -2.92 -4.70
N ARG A 14 2.40 -3.14 -5.16
CA ARG A 14 2.80 -3.14 -6.56
C ARG A 14 3.44 -4.46 -6.91
N TYR A 15 3.09 -4.94 -8.10
CA TYR A 15 3.74 -6.09 -8.73
C TYR A 15 4.70 -5.53 -9.78
N CYS A 16 6.00 -5.74 -9.57
CA CYS A 16 7.04 -5.34 -10.49
C CYS A 16 7.59 -6.60 -11.16
N ALA A 17 7.45 -6.68 -12.47
CA ALA A 17 8.02 -7.75 -13.28
C ALA A 17 9.01 -7.15 -14.27
N LEU A 18 10.22 -7.70 -14.28
CA LEU A 18 11.28 -7.38 -15.22
C LEU A 18 11.63 -8.67 -15.98
N TYR A 19 11.37 -8.66 -17.27
CA TYR A 19 11.66 -9.78 -18.16
C TYR A 19 12.44 -9.29 -19.36
N GLY A 20 13.29 -10.15 -19.90
CA GLY A 20 14.07 -9.83 -21.07
C GLY A 20 15.04 -10.94 -21.41
N ASN A 21 15.92 -10.63 -22.35
CA ASN A 21 16.96 -11.54 -22.76
C ASN A 21 18.25 -10.76 -23.04
N TYR A 22 19.37 -11.42 -22.85
CA TYR A 22 20.68 -10.90 -23.24
C TYR A 22 21.45 -11.97 -24.01
N LEU A 23 22.39 -11.52 -24.84
CA LEU A 23 23.28 -12.39 -25.60
C LEU A 23 24.56 -12.57 -24.79
N GLN A 24 24.99 -13.82 -24.61
CA GLN A 24 26.22 -14.13 -23.91
C GLN A 24 27.26 -14.61 -24.93
N SER A 25 28.17 -13.71 -25.32
CA SER A 25 29.16 -13.97 -26.38
C SER A 25 30.19 -15.05 -26.05
N PHE A 26 30.27 -15.49 -24.79
CA PHE A 26 31.23 -16.49 -24.30
C PHE A 26 30.59 -17.86 -23.97
N SER A 27 29.27 -18.03 -24.13
CA SER A 27 28.55 -19.29 -23.90
C SER A 27 28.05 -19.88 -25.22
N ALA A 28 28.08 -21.21 -25.36
CA ALA A 28 27.55 -21.91 -26.53
C ALA A 28 26.03 -21.75 -26.69
N GLU A 29 25.32 -21.41 -25.60
CA GLU A 29 23.87 -21.26 -25.59
C GLU A 29 23.39 -19.92 -26.15
N GLY A 30 24.29 -18.95 -26.35
CA GLY A 30 24.11 -17.75 -27.20
C GLY A 30 23.09 -16.70 -26.73
N LYS A 31 21.94 -17.12 -26.20
CA LYS A 31 20.83 -16.29 -25.73
C LYS A 31 20.37 -16.80 -24.36
N MET A 32 20.38 -15.91 -23.37
CA MET A 32 19.84 -16.17 -22.03
C MET A 32 18.62 -15.30 -21.81
N GLU A 33 17.56 -15.92 -21.29
CA GLU A 33 16.33 -15.25 -20.88
C GLU A 33 16.35 -15.06 -19.36
N PHE A 34 15.80 -13.95 -18.88
CA PHE A 34 15.65 -13.70 -17.46
C PHE A 34 14.25 -13.17 -17.18
N GLU A 35 13.74 -13.58 -16.03
CA GLU A 35 12.46 -13.12 -15.49
C GLU A 35 12.63 -12.94 -13.98
N PHE A 36 12.38 -11.71 -13.53
CA PHE A 36 12.34 -11.36 -12.12
C PHE A 36 10.97 -10.77 -11.81
N SER A 37 10.32 -11.30 -10.79
CA SER A 37 9.09 -10.71 -10.26
C SER A 37 9.22 -10.48 -8.77
N ILE A 38 8.79 -9.30 -8.34
CA ILE A 38 8.75 -8.90 -6.93
C ILE A 38 7.42 -8.23 -6.62
N ILE A 39 6.87 -8.59 -5.47
CA ILE A 39 5.72 -7.90 -4.87
C ILE A 39 6.27 -6.99 -3.78
N ASP A 40 6.02 -5.70 -3.92
CA ASP A 40 6.48 -4.69 -2.97
C ASP A 40 5.35 -3.77 -2.52
N THR A 41 5.52 -3.12 -1.38
CA THR A 41 4.56 -2.15 -0.83
C THR A 41 5.20 -0.78 -0.83
N VAL A 42 4.61 0.15 -1.58
CA VAL A 42 5.16 1.49 -1.78
C VAL A 42 4.18 2.54 -1.27
N LYS A 43 4.71 3.64 -0.74
CA LYS A 43 3.92 4.84 -0.46
C LYS A 43 3.33 5.41 -1.75
N VAL A 44 2.07 5.82 -1.69
CA VAL A 44 1.35 6.42 -2.82
C VAL A 44 2.05 7.71 -3.27
N ASP A 45 2.56 8.51 -2.34
CA ASP A 45 3.23 9.79 -2.63
C ASP A 45 4.58 9.62 -3.35
N GLU A 46 5.19 8.44 -3.24
CA GLU A 46 6.47 8.09 -3.88
C GLU A 46 6.26 7.51 -5.28
N LEU A 47 5.04 7.16 -5.68
CA LEU A 47 4.74 6.59 -7.00
C LEU A 47 5.19 7.49 -8.15
N LYS A 48 5.18 8.81 -7.96
CA LYS A 48 5.64 9.78 -8.96
C LYS A 48 7.13 9.67 -9.29
N TYR A 49 7.93 9.04 -8.42
CA TYR A 49 9.35 8.80 -8.65
C TYR A 49 9.62 7.40 -9.25
N LEU A 50 8.67 6.47 -9.10
CA LEU A 50 8.77 5.12 -9.63
C LEU A 50 8.13 4.96 -11.01
N GLN A 51 7.10 5.77 -11.30
CA GLN A 51 6.39 5.75 -12.56
C GLN A 51 6.93 6.85 -13.47
N SER A 52 7.16 6.51 -14.73
CA SER A 52 7.62 7.48 -15.71
C SER A 52 6.43 8.20 -16.33
N GLU A 53 6.49 9.53 -16.34
CA GLU A 53 5.51 10.36 -17.04
C GLU A 53 5.51 10.10 -18.55
N SER A 54 6.67 9.78 -19.11
CA SER A 54 6.86 9.52 -20.54
C SER A 54 6.40 8.13 -20.99
N PHE A 55 6.25 7.18 -20.06
CA PHE A 55 5.92 5.78 -20.37
C PHE A 55 4.65 5.34 -19.63
N PRO A 56 3.47 5.46 -20.27
CA PRO A 56 2.18 5.16 -19.63
C PRO A 56 2.05 3.71 -19.15
N PHE A 57 2.76 2.76 -19.76
CA PHE A 57 2.75 1.36 -19.34
C PHE A 57 3.36 1.15 -17.93
N THR A 58 4.14 2.11 -17.44
CA THR A 58 4.68 2.10 -16.06
C THR A 58 3.64 2.57 -15.03
N LYS A 59 2.54 3.19 -15.46
CA LYS A 59 1.50 3.73 -14.59
C LYS A 59 0.44 2.68 -14.30
N GLY A 60 0.50 2.10 -13.09
CA GLY A 60 -0.55 1.24 -12.58
C GLY A 60 -1.74 2.04 -12.03
N LYS A 61 -2.96 1.51 -12.18
CA LYS A 61 -4.15 2.10 -11.54
C LYS A 61 -3.93 2.23 -10.03
N ILE A 62 -4.31 3.37 -9.46
CA ILE A 62 -4.30 3.59 -8.02
C ILE A 62 -5.69 3.19 -7.51
N PRO A 63 -5.82 2.14 -6.68
CA PRO A 63 -7.10 1.76 -6.13
C PRO A 63 -7.62 2.87 -5.20
N PRO A 64 -8.94 3.11 -5.15
CA PRO A 64 -9.52 4.12 -4.28
C PRO A 64 -9.24 3.81 -2.81
N GLU A 65 -9.24 4.85 -1.97
CA GLU A 65 -9.02 4.68 -0.54
C GLU A 65 -10.17 3.90 0.09
N PRO A 66 -9.89 2.90 0.94
CA PRO A 66 -10.94 2.23 1.70
C PRO A 66 -11.52 3.17 2.75
N PHE A 67 -12.74 3.67 2.50
CA PHE A 67 -13.48 4.59 3.39
C PHE A 67 -13.52 4.15 4.86
N LEU A 68 -13.70 2.84 5.11
CA LEU A 68 -13.82 2.32 6.47
C LEU A 68 -12.50 2.38 7.24
N SER A 69 -11.34 2.19 6.61
CA SER A 69 -10.05 2.39 7.27
C SER A 69 -9.85 3.83 7.73
N GLY A 70 -10.50 4.79 7.07
CA GLY A 70 -10.46 6.19 7.44
C GLY A 70 -11.26 6.55 8.70
N ILE A 71 -12.38 5.86 8.93
CA ILE A 71 -13.44 6.28 9.89
C ILE A 71 -13.60 5.31 11.06
N ALA A 72 -13.32 4.01 10.87
CA ALA A 72 -13.48 3.01 11.92
C ALA A 72 -12.65 3.36 13.16
N GLU A 73 -11.44 3.84 12.96
CA GLU A 73 -10.48 4.17 14.00
C GLU A 73 -10.94 5.35 14.88
N PRO A 74 -11.32 6.53 14.34
CA PRO A 74 -11.95 7.60 15.13
C PRO A 74 -13.27 7.20 15.79
N LEU A 75 -14.10 6.42 15.10
CA LEU A 75 -15.40 5.97 15.62
C LEU A 75 -15.22 5.09 16.85
N ILE A 76 -14.27 4.14 16.80
CA ILE A 76 -13.92 3.28 17.93
C ILE A 76 -13.41 4.15 19.09
N ALA A 77 -12.54 5.12 18.84
CA ALA A 77 -12.02 5.99 19.90
C ALA A 77 -13.11 6.79 20.61
N ILE A 78 -14.01 7.43 19.86
CA ILE A 78 -15.15 8.18 20.41
C ILE A 78 -16.10 7.23 21.15
N GLY A 79 -16.41 6.08 20.56
CA GLY A 79 -17.31 5.08 21.13
C GLY A 79 -16.79 4.53 22.46
N VAL A 80 -15.49 4.21 22.53
CA VAL A 80 -14.86 3.74 23.77
C VAL A 80 -14.84 4.84 24.82
N ALA A 81 -14.50 6.08 24.47
CA ALA A 81 -14.51 7.20 25.41
C ALA A 81 -15.91 7.42 26.01
N ALA A 82 -16.95 7.43 25.18
CA ALA A 82 -18.33 7.56 25.64
C ALA A 82 -18.78 6.39 26.53
N ALA A 83 -18.45 5.15 26.13
CA ALA A 83 -18.77 3.95 26.90
C ALA A 83 -18.10 3.97 28.27
N VAL A 84 -16.82 4.37 28.35
CA VAL A 84 -16.09 4.52 29.61
C VAL A 84 -16.78 5.55 30.51
N VAL A 85 -17.15 6.71 29.98
CA VAL A 85 -17.86 7.75 30.76
C VAL A 85 -19.19 7.21 31.31
N ILE A 86 -20.01 6.59 30.46
CA ILE A 86 -21.31 6.02 30.86
C ILE A 86 -21.12 4.98 31.95
N LEU A 87 -20.18 4.05 31.77
CA LEU A 87 -19.89 3.00 32.76
C LEU A 87 -19.40 3.60 34.08
N PHE A 88 -18.52 4.59 34.02
CA PHE A 88 -17.96 5.22 35.21
C PHE A 88 -19.05 5.87 36.07
N PHE A 89 -19.98 6.61 35.45
CA PHE A 89 -21.11 7.22 36.15
C PHE A 89 -22.19 6.20 36.54
N SER A 90 -22.43 5.17 35.73
CA SER A 90 -23.46 4.17 36.03
C SER A 90 -23.04 3.21 37.15
N VAL A 91 -21.77 2.87 37.26
CA VAL A 91 -21.26 1.95 38.30
C VAL A 91 -21.00 2.70 39.60
N ARG A 92 -20.54 3.95 39.54
CA ARG A 92 -20.22 4.76 40.73
C ARG A 92 -21.44 5.44 41.37
N SER A 93 -22.49 5.75 40.61
CA SER A 93 -23.69 6.42 41.12
C SER A 93 -24.78 5.47 41.65
N LYS A 94 -24.47 4.18 41.82
CA LYS A 94 -25.31 3.23 42.56
C LYS A 94 -24.71 2.93 43.93
#